data_AF-A0AA36IAD2-F1
#
_entry.id   AF-A0AA36IAD2-F1
#
_cell.length_a   1.000
_cell.length_b   1.000
_cell.length_c   1.000
_cell.angle_alpha   90.00
_cell.angle_beta   90.00
_cell.angle_gamma   90.00
#
_symmetry.space_group_name_H-M   'P 1'
#
loop_
_entity.id
_entity.type
_entity.pdbx_description
1 polymer ?
#
loop_
_entity_poly.entity_id
_entity_poly.type
_entity_poly.pdbx_seq_one_letter_code
_entity_poly.pdbx_strand_id
1 'polypeptide(L)'
;MEALSLTLVGLGIGPRMYNVQRLQFGGRSNGAVMEGFAVEPEVEESAASPKHFDLSAEDNETEKENGAESERASSFEQAFTDPVAAGSANESGPGLEQIHARLKFLSADDQKTVCRRECQLAQQKQEALARQLQATIARYHRVITTHRAVAAIGPAEADEEVLQKYQERQAQLQGLFGRLEPTLSLPRLTPLERAKGFAFSSYATTAAAANKLKDQLGQDGPAPVLESARSAFTSFASRLSRRGYAEPA
;
A
#
# COMPACT_ATOMS: atom_id res chain seq x y z
N MET A 1 11.81 -35.32 30.65
CA MET A 1 12.05 -34.20 29.72
C MET A 1 11.58 -34.66 28.36
N GLU A 2 10.32 -34.40 28.03
CA GLU A 2 9.71 -34.86 26.78
C GLU A 2 9.75 -33.72 25.76
N ALA A 3 10.37 -33.99 24.61
CA ALA A 3 10.46 -33.07 23.49
C ALA A 3 9.15 -33.14 22.70
N LEU A 4 8.34 -32.07 22.77
CA LEU A 4 7.16 -31.92 21.93
C LEU A 4 7.59 -31.48 20.52
N SER A 5 7.54 -32.42 19.59
CA SER A 5 7.72 -32.19 18.15
C SER A 5 6.49 -31.48 17.59
N LEU A 6 6.62 -30.18 17.29
CA LEU A 6 5.58 -29.40 16.63
C LEU A 6 5.56 -29.75 15.13
N THR A 7 4.59 -30.56 14.73
CA THR A 7 4.36 -30.92 13.33
C THR A 7 3.54 -29.80 12.68
N LEU A 8 4.17 -29.02 11.81
CA LEU A 8 3.54 -27.96 11.04
C LEU A 8 2.72 -28.58 9.89
N VAL A 9 1.41 -28.74 10.09
CA VAL A 9 0.50 -29.20 9.05
C VAL A 9 0.24 -28.04 8.08
N GLY A 10 0.86 -28.11 6.89
CA GLY A 10 0.60 -27.21 5.78
C GLY A 10 -0.80 -27.43 5.21
N LEU A 11 -1.76 -26.61 5.65
CA LEU A 11 -3.08 -26.51 5.01
C LEU A 11 -2.92 -25.74 3.69
N GLY A 12 -2.79 -26.49 2.60
CA GLY A 12 -2.90 -25.96 1.23
C GLY A 12 -4.32 -25.50 0.96
N ILE A 13 -4.62 -24.23 1.26
CA ILE A 13 -5.85 -23.57 0.85
C ILE A 13 -5.63 -23.07 -0.59
N GLY A 14 -5.99 -23.91 -1.56
CA GLY A 14 -6.12 -23.48 -2.95
C GLY A 14 -7.27 -22.47 -3.10
N PRO A 15 -7.21 -21.54 -4.05
CA PRO A 15 -8.28 -20.58 -4.29
C PRO A 15 -9.52 -21.30 -4.82
N ARG A 16 -10.52 -21.49 -3.93
CA ARG A 16 -11.88 -21.85 -4.35
C ARG A 16 -12.46 -20.65 -5.09
N MET A 17 -12.47 -20.73 -6.42
CA MET A 17 -13.25 -19.86 -7.30
C MET A 17 -14.73 -20.08 -6.97
N TYR A 18 -15.31 -19.22 -6.13
CA TYR A 18 -16.76 -19.17 -5.97
C TYR A 18 -17.34 -18.52 -7.23
N ASN A 19 -18.06 -19.31 -8.00
CA ASN A 19 -18.91 -18.83 -9.09
C ASN A 19 -19.99 -17.94 -8.46
N VAL A 20 -19.81 -16.63 -8.52
CA VAL A 20 -20.83 -15.66 -8.13
C VAL A 20 -21.89 -15.68 -9.23
N GLN A 21 -22.89 -16.55 -9.08
CA GLN A 21 -24.12 -16.43 -9.85
C GLN A 21 -24.77 -15.10 -9.48
N ARG A 22 -24.68 -14.16 -10.42
CA ARG A 22 -25.34 -12.85 -10.39
C ARG A 22 -26.85 -13.09 -10.43
N LEU A 23 -27.47 -13.27 -9.27
CA LEU A 23 -28.91 -13.22 -9.10
C LEU A 23 -29.39 -11.82 -9.52
N GLN A 24 -29.92 -11.73 -10.74
CA GLN A 24 -30.65 -10.56 -11.20
C GLN A 24 -31.92 -10.45 -10.37
N PHE A 25 -31.89 -9.62 -9.32
CA PHE A 25 -33.10 -9.15 -8.68
C PHE A 25 -33.79 -8.17 -9.64
N GLY A 26 -34.80 -8.68 -10.35
CA GLY A 26 -35.75 -7.87 -11.09
C GLY A 26 -36.52 -6.98 -10.12
N GLY A 27 -36.21 -5.68 -10.15
CA GLY A 27 -36.96 -4.65 -9.44
C GLY A 27 -38.35 -4.51 -10.06
N ARG A 28 -39.37 -5.03 -9.36
CA ARG A 28 -40.76 -4.61 -9.55
C ARG A 28 -40.93 -3.24 -8.90
N SER A 29 -41.06 -2.22 -9.73
CA SER A 29 -41.58 -0.91 -9.35
C SER A 29 -43.08 -1.04 -9.05
N ASN A 30 -43.46 -0.91 -7.79
CA ASN A 30 -44.81 -0.53 -7.42
C ASN A 30 -44.77 0.91 -6.92
N GLY A 31 -45.42 1.78 -7.66
CA GLY A 31 -45.60 3.17 -7.30
C GLY A 31 -46.47 3.34 -6.07
N ALA A 32 -46.13 4.34 -5.27
CA ALA A 32 -47.07 5.01 -4.40
C ALA A 32 -46.82 6.51 -4.55
N VAL A 33 -47.74 7.14 -5.25
CA VAL A 33 -47.90 8.59 -5.38
C VAL A 33 -48.31 9.12 -4.01
N MET A 34 -47.55 10.07 -3.47
CA MET A 34 -48.01 10.97 -2.42
C MET A 34 -47.70 12.39 -2.89
N GLU A 35 -48.78 13.06 -3.27
CA GLU A 35 -48.83 14.45 -3.69
C GLU A 35 -48.52 15.40 -2.53
N GLY A 36 -47.87 16.51 -2.87
CA GLY A 36 -48.24 17.83 -2.34
C GLY A 36 -47.56 18.24 -1.04
N PHE A 37 -46.54 19.10 -1.16
CA PHE A 37 -46.52 20.37 -0.41
C PHE A 37 -45.63 21.36 -1.15
N ALA A 38 -46.27 22.40 -1.70
CA ALA A 38 -45.64 23.54 -2.31
C ALA A 38 -45.21 24.55 -1.23
N VAL A 39 -43.93 24.91 -1.20
CA VAL A 39 -43.44 26.16 -0.60
C VAL A 39 -42.23 26.63 -1.42
N GLU A 40 -42.46 27.67 -2.21
CA GLU A 40 -41.51 28.70 -2.67
C GLU A 40 -42.25 30.05 -2.49
N PRO A 41 -41.62 31.25 -2.53
CA PRO A 41 -40.21 31.59 -2.82
C PRO A 41 -39.63 32.67 -1.87
N GLU A 42 -38.35 33.04 -2.06
CA GLU A 42 -37.74 34.41 -2.05
C GLU A 42 -36.20 34.25 -2.01
N VAL A 43 -35.49 34.39 -3.14
CA VAL A 43 -34.91 35.62 -3.72
C VAL A 43 -34.06 36.43 -2.74
N GLU A 44 -32.75 36.16 -2.69
CA GLU A 44 -31.75 37.20 -2.49
C GLU A 44 -30.58 37.03 -3.46
N GLU A 45 -30.47 38.04 -4.32
CA GLU A 45 -29.46 38.29 -5.32
C GLU A 45 -28.24 38.93 -4.62
N SER A 46 -27.11 38.21 -4.51
CA SER A 46 -25.88 38.76 -3.92
C SER A 46 -24.74 38.75 -4.93
N ALA A 47 -24.43 39.98 -5.32
CA ALA A 47 -23.30 40.53 -6.05
C ALA A 47 -22.06 39.65 -6.27
N ALA A 48 -21.59 39.72 -7.52
CA ALA A 48 -20.31 39.24 -8.01
C ALA A 48 -19.13 39.67 -7.12
N SER A 49 -18.48 38.68 -6.51
CA SER A 49 -17.20 38.81 -5.83
C SER A 49 -16.05 38.43 -6.80
N PRO A 50 -14.96 39.20 -6.86
CA PRO A 50 -13.86 38.96 -7.79
C PRO A 50 -13.20 37.60 -7.54
N LYS A 51 -13.01 36.86 -8.62
CA LYS A 51 -12.32 35.56 -8.66
C LYS A 51 -10.90 35.71 -8.09
N HIS A 52 -10.75 35.45 -6.80
CA HIS A 52 -9.46 35.21 -6.17
C HIS A 52 -8.88 33.93 -6.79
N PHE A 53 -7.70 34.06 -7.42
CA PHE A 53 -6.96 32.96 -8.02
C PHE A 53 -6.37 32.12 -6.88
N ASP A 54 -7.13 31.13 -6.44
CA ASP A 54 -6.74 30.24 -5.37
C ASP A 54 -5.83 29.13 -5.93
N LEU A 55 -4.53 29.24 -5.63
CA LEU A 55 -3.50 28.23 -5.94
C LEU A 55 -3.47 27.11 -4.89
N SER A 56 -4.53 26.93 -4.11
CA SER A 56 -4.75 25.75 -3.27
C SER A 56 -5.34 24.56 -4.04
N ALA A 57 -4.92 24.39 -5.30
CA ALA A 57 -4.94 23.09 -5.95
C ALA A 57 -3.94 22.18 -5.22
N GLU A 58 -4.31 21.77 -4.00
CA GLU A 58 -3.77 20.59 -3.38
C GLU A 58 -4.06 19.44 -4.33
N ASP A 59 -2.99 18.81 -4.79
CA ASP A 59 -2.95 17.57 -5.54
C ASP A 59 -3.76 16.48 -4.81
N ASN A 60 -5.08 16.50 -4.97
CA ASN A 60 -5.92 15.36 -4.75
C ASN A 60 -5.85 14.56 -6.06
N GLU A 61 -4.79 13.75 -6.19
CA GLU A 61 -4.68 12.69 -7.18
C GLU A 61 -5.85 11.72 -6.98
N THR A 62 -7.00 12.11 -7.53
CA THR A 62 -8.14 11.21 -7.70
C THR A 62 -7.78 10.39 -8.93
N GLU A 63 -7.23 9.21 -8.70
CA GLU A 63 -7.01 8.19 -9.70
C GLU A 63 -8.34 7.89 -10.40
N LYS A 64 -8.63 8.60 -11.50
CA LYS A 64 -9.62 8.17 -12.48
C LYS A 64 -9.01 6.98 -13.21
N GLU A 65 -9.23 5.80 -12.65
CA GLU A 65 -9.13 4.53 -13.38
C GLU A 65 -10.12 4.58 -14.54
N ASN A 66 -9.63 5.01 -15.71
CA ASN A 66 -10.25 4.64 -16.97
C ASN A 66 -9.98 3.14 -17.16
N GLY A 67 -11.01 2.34 -16.94
CA GLY A 67 -11.05 0.93 -17.29
C GLY A 67 -10.80 0.73 -18.78
N ALA A 68 -9.55 0.48 -19.14
CA ALA A 68 -9.19 -0.34 -20.27
C ALA A 68 -8.66 -1.64 -19.68
N GLU A 69 -9.49 -2.67 -19.75
CA GLU A 69 -9.14 -4.07 -19.47
C GLU A 69 -7.95 -4.45 -20.38
N SER A 70 -6.74 -4.25 -19.86
CA SER A 70 -5.51 -4.74 -20.45
C SER A 70 -4.97 -5.81 -19.52
N GLU A 71 -5.04 -7.05 -20.00
CA GLU A 71 -4.52 -8.28 -19.39
C GLU A 71 -3.02 -8.17 -19.08
N ARG A 72 -2.68 -7.48 -17.99
CA ARG A 72 -1.34 -7.37 -17.41
C ARG A 72 -1.35 -7.76 -15.94
N ALA A 73 -2.11 -8.80 -15.61
CA ALA A 73 -2.00 -9.51 -14.34
C ALA A 73 -0.73 -10.39 -14.35
N SER A 74 0.47 -9.80 -14.29
CA SER A 74 1.71 -10.56 -13.99
C SER A 74 2.94 -9.65 -13.79
N SER A 75 2.92 -8.75 -12.80
CA SER A 75 4.19 -8.13 -12.35
C SER A 75 4.14 -7.45 -10.99
N PHE A 76 2.95 -7.09 -10.50
CA PHE A 76 2.83 -6.37 -9.23
C PHE A 76 2.79 -7.29 -7.99
N GLU A 77 2.33 -8.54 -8.12
CA GLU A 77 2.34 -9.50 -7.00
C GLU A 77 3.74 -10.05 -6.67
N GLN A 78 4.69 -9.96 -7.60
CA GLN A 78 6.05 -10.49 -7.40
C GLN A 78 6.94 -9.58 -6.53
N ALA A 79 6.50 -8.35 -6.24
CA ALA A 79 7.18 -7.43 -5.33
C ALA A 79 6.78 -7.61 -3.85
N PHE A 80 5.75 -8.41 -3.56
CA PHE A 80 5.32 -8.71 -2.18
C PHE A 80 5.73 -10.11 -1.70
N THR A 81 6.36 -10.91 -2.57
CA THR A 81 6.95 -12.21 -2.22
C THR A 81 8.41 -12.12 -1.80
N ASP A 82 8.98 -10.91 -1.67
CA ASP A 82 10.17 -10.76 -0.84
C ASP A 82 9.77 -11.14 0.59
N PRO A 83 10.38 -12.16 1.20
CA PRO A 83 10.10 -12.50 2.57
C PRO A 83 10.49 -11.31 3.44
N VAL A 84 9.50 -10.51 3.80
CA VAL A 84 9.56 -9.67 4.99
C VAL A 84 9.80 -10.66 6.12
N ALA A 85 11.05 -10.78 6.51
CA ALA A 85 11.52 -11.54 7.65
C ALA A 85 10.85 -10.97 8.90
N ALA A 86 9.62 -11.43 9.15
CA ALA A 86 8.90 -11.22 10.37
C ALA A 86 9.61 -12.03 11.46
N GLY A 87 10.27 -11.32 12.36
CA GLY A 87 10.75 -11.87 13.62
C GLY A 87 12.24 -12.20 13.64
N SER A 88 13.06 -11.19 13.92
CA SER A 88 13.98 -11.29 15.05
C SER A 88 14.42 -9.90 15.46
N ALA A 89 13.85 -9.39 16.55
CA ALA A 89 14.31 -8.21 17.27
C ALA A 89 15.60 -8.52 18.04
N ASN A 90 16.62 -9.04 17.34
CA ASN A 90 17.99 -9.00 17.85
C ASN A 90 18.54 -7.62 17.50
N GLU A 91 18.60 -6.76 18.51
CA GLU A 91 18.90 -5.31 18.50
C GLU A 91 20.34 -4.94 18.08
N SER A 92 21.02 -5.79 17.32
CA SER A 92 22.30 -5.50 16.67
C SER A 92 22.36 -6.23 15.33
N GLY A 93 21.28 -6.08 14.56
CA GLY A 93 21.08 -6.80 13.31
C GLY A 93 21.98 -6.30 12.16
N PRO A 94 22.29 -7.18 11.19
CA PRO A 94 23.08 -6.87 9.98
C PRO A 94 22.54 -5.70 9.12
N GLY A 95 21.37 -5.14 9.47
CA GLY A 95 20.77 -4.00 8.79
C GLY A 95 21.48 -2.66 9.03
N LEU A 96 22.02 -2.39 10.22
CA LEU A 96 22.66 -1.10 10.51
C LEU A 96 23.95 -0.90 9.70
N GLU A 97 24.80 -1.93 9.63
CA GLU A 97 25.99 -1.91 8.80
C GLU A 97 25.65 -1.73 7.33
N GLN A 98 24.57 -2.36 6.87
CA GLN A 98 24.10 -2.25 5.50
C GLN A 98 23.56 -0.85 5.18
N ILE A 99 22.85 -0.22 6.12
CA ILE A 99 22.39 1.17 5.99
C ILE A 99 23.59 2.12 5.98
N HIS A 100 24.54 1.96 6.91
CA HIS A 100 25.74 2.78 6.96
C HIS A 100 26.57 2.63 5.68
N ALA A 101 26.74 1.40 5.19
CA ALA A 101 27.45 1.12 3.93
C ALA A 101 26.77 1.73 2.70
N ARG A 102 25.43 1.84 2.69
CA ARG A 102 24.68 2.53 1.62
C ARG A 102 24.82 4.04 1.70
N LEU A 103 24.73 4.59 2.90
CA LEU A 103 24.68 6.04 3.12
C LEU A 103 26.06 6.71 3.16
N LYS A 104 27.16 5.95 3.26
CA LYS A 104 28.54 6.48 3.35
C LYS A 104 28.97 7.40 2.20
N PHE A 105 28.26 7.38 1.07
CA PHE A 105 28.54 8.23 -0.11
C PHE A 105 27.81 9.58 -0.09
N LEU A 106 26.96 9.81 0.90
CA LEU A 106 26.18 11.02 1.07
C LEU A 106 26.78 11.91 2.16
N SER A 107 26.60 13.23 2.03
CA SER A 107 26.95 14.17 3.11
C SER A 107 26.05 13.97 4.33
N ALA A 108 26.47 14.43 5.51
CA ALA A 108 25.68 14.26 6.74
C ALA A 108 24.27 14.88 6.65
N ASP A 109 24.10 15.98 5.93
CA ASP A 109 22.79 16.61 5.76
C ASP A 109 21.90 15.88 4.75
N ASP A 110 22.49 15.31 3.69
CA ASP A 110 21.77 14.45 2.76
C ASP A 110 21.32 13.15 3.43
N GLN A 111 22.16 12.58 4.31
CA GLN A 111 21.82 11.42 5.12
C GLN A 111 20.61 11.69 6.02
N LYS A 112 20.53 12.87 6.66
CA LYS A 112 19.35 13.28 7.45
C LYS A 112 18.11 13.36 6.57
N THR A 113 18.23 13.92 5.37
CA THR A 113 17.10 14.05 4.42
C THR A 113 16.58 12.67 3.99
N VAL A 114 17.47 11.74 3.66
CA VAL A 114 17.12 10.35 3.32
C VAL A 114 16.47 9.66 4.53
N CYS A 115 17.07 9.77 5.71
CA CYS A 115 16.55 9.15 6.93
C CYS A 115 15.12 9.63 7.25
N ARG A 116 14.88 10.95 7.23
CA ARG A 116 13.54 11.50 7.45
C ARG A 116 12.53 10.97 6.43
N ARG A 117 12.92 10.89 5.15
CA ARG A 117 12.06 10.35 4.08
C ARG A 117 11.72 8.89 4.32
N GLU A 118 12.71 8.06 4.62
CA GLU A 118 12.49 6.63 4.89
C GLU A 118 11.62 6.42 6.14
N CYS A 119 11.80 7.22 7.20
CA CYS A 119 10.92 7.21 8.37
C CYS A 119 9.47 7.56 8.00
N GLN A 120 9.25 8.59 7.18
CA GLN A 120 7.90 8.96 6.74
C GLN A 120 7.26 7.86 5.87
N LEU A 121 8.02 7.21 4.99
CA LEU A 121 7.55 6.06 4.21
C LEU A 121 7.21 4.85 5.09
N ALA A 122 8.04 4.58 6.10
CA ALA A 122 7.78 3.51 7.07
C ALA A 122 6.49 3.80 7.86
N GLN A 123 6.29 5.03 8.30
CA GLN A 123 5.05 5.46 8.97
C GLN A 123 3.83 5.27 8.06
N GLN A 124 3.89 5.71 6.80
CA GLN A 124 2.80 5.52 5.84
C GLN A 124 2.45 4.03 5.63
N LYS A 125 3.45 3.16 5.57
CA LYS A 125 3.25 1.71 5.46
C LYS A 125 2.60 1.13 6.71
N GLN A 126 3.03 1.56 7.91
CA GLN A 126 2.42 1.16 9.17
C GLN A 126 0.96 1.61 9.27
N GLU A 127 0.64 2.86 8.89
CA GLU A 127 -0.72 3.38 8.85
C GLU A 127 -1.60 2.63 7.83
N ALA A 128 -1.05 2.28 6.66
CA ALA A 128 -1.75 1.47 5.67
C ALA A 128 -2.06 0.07 6.22
N LEU A 129 -1.09 -0.59 6.87
CA LEU A 129 -1.29 -1.89 7.51
C LEU A 129 -2.33 -1.83 8.63
N ALA A 130 -2.29 -0.78 9.46
CA ALA A 130 -3.26 -0.55 10.53
C ALA A 130 -4.68 -0.43 9.97
N ARG A 131 -4.87 0.34 8.88
CA ARG A 131 -6.16 0.45 8.18
C ARG A 131 -6.63 -0.89 7.62
N GLN A 132 -5.73 -1.68 7.03
CA GLN A 132 -6.05 -3.01 6.51
C GLN A 132 -6.48 -3.98 7.62
N LEU A 133 -5.77 -4.00 8.75
CA LEU A 133 -6.15 -4.81 9.91
C LEU A 133 -7.52 -4.42 10.45
N GLN A 134 -7.77 -3.11 10.62
CA GLN A 134 -9.06 -2.60 11.09
C GLN A 134 -10.20 -2.98 10.13
N ALA A 135 -10.01 -2.82 8.82
CA ALA A 135 -10.98 -3.24 7.81
C ALA A 135 -11.25 -4.75 7.88
N THR A 136 -10.23 -5.56 8.09
CA THR A 136 -10.35 -7.02 8.22
C THR A 136 -11.11 -7.42 9.49
N ILE A 137 -10.81 -6.77 10.63
CA ILE A 137 -11.55 -6.96 11.89
C ILE A 137 -13.02 -6.62 11.69
N ALA A 138 -13.33 -5.50 11.03
CA ALA A 138 -14.71 -5.10 10.74
C ALA A 138 -15.45 -6.12 9.86
N ARG A 139 -14.76 -6.72 8.88
CA ARG A 139 -15.34 -7.79 8.04
C ARG A 139 -15.67 -9.05 8.85
N TYR A 140 -14.75 -9.53 9.70
CA TYR A 140 -15.02 -10.67 10.58
C TYR A 140 -16.19 -10.39 11.54
N HIS A 141 -16.22 -9.19 12.12
CA HIS A 141 -17.32 -8.77 12.98
C HIS A 141 -18.67 -8.77 12.24
N ARG A 142 -18.70 -8.27 11.00
CA ARG A 142 -19.91 -8.30 10.16
C ARG A 142 -20.37 -9.73 9.85
N VAL A 143 -19.45 -10.65 9.57
CA VAL A 143 -19.78 -12.06 9.31
C VAL A 143 -20.37 -12.70 10.58
N ILE A 144 -19.75 -12.51 11.74
CA ILE A 144 -20.23 -13.03 13.03
C ILE A 144 -21.63 -12.50 13.37
N THR A 145 -21.86 -11.19 13.19
CA THR A 145 -23.17 -10.56 13.45
C THR A 145 -24.24 -11.05 12.49
N THR A 146 -23.92 -11.20 11.20
CA THR A 146 -24.84 -11.74 10.19
C THR A 146 -25.20 -13.20 10.50
N HIS A 147 -24.20 -14.03 10.85
CA HIS A 147 -24.43 -15.42 11.24
C HIS A 147 -25.39 -15.55 12.42
N ARG A 148 -25.17 -14.74 13.48
CA ARG A 148 -26.07 -14.69 14.65
C ARG A 148 -27.49 -14.23 14.29
N ALA A 149 -27.62 -13.24 13.39
CA ALA A 149 -28.92 -12.76 12.94
C ALA A 149 -29.69 -13.82 12.14
N VAL A 150 -29.00 -14.57 11.27
CA VAL A 150 -29.60 -15.67 10.49
C VAL A 150 -30.04 -16.80 11.42
N ALA A 151 -29.21 -17.18 12.39
CA ALA A 151 -29.54 -18.20 13.39
C ALA A 151 -30.75 -17.83 14.26
N ALA A 152 -31.01 -16.54 14.47
CA ALA A 152 -32.17 -16.07 15.23
C ALA A 152 -33.51 -16.16 14.46
N ILE A 153 -33.47 -16.19 13.12
CA ILE A 153 -34.68 -16.13 12.27
C ILE A 153 -35.22 -17.52 11.92
N GLY A 154 -34.38 -18.55 11.87
CA GLY A 154 -34.80 -19.88 11.44
C GLY A 154 -33.99 -21.02 12.03
N PRO A 155 -34.47 -22.27 11.90
CA PRO A 155 -33.84 -23.46 12.47
C PRO A 155 -32.59 -23.91 11.69
N ALA A 156 -31.90 -22.98 11.02
CA ALA A 156 -30.64 -23.29 10.37
C ALA A 156 -29.63 -23.71 11.46
N GLU A 157 -29.16 -24.95 11.39
CA GLU A 157 -28.06 -25.41 12.23
C GLU A 157 -26.86 -24.52 11.94
N ALA A 158 -26.59 -23.64 12.90
CA ALA A 158 -25.47 -22.72 12.83
C ALA A 158 -24.21 -23.56 13.09
N ASP A 159 -23.26 -23.56 12.15
CA ASP A 159 -21.98 -24.24 12.34
C ASP A 159 -21.17 -23.50 13.41
N GLU A 160 -21.41 -23.84 14.69
CA GLU A 160 -20.77 -23.21 15.84
C GLU A 160 -19.24 -23.32 15.78
N GLU A 161 -18.71 -24.39 15.19
CA GLU A 161 -17.27 -24.56 14.98
C GLU A 161 -16.70 -23.47 14.05
N VAL A 162 -17.43 -23.11 12.99
CA VAL A 162 -17.02 -22.05 12.04
C VAL A 162 -17.11 -20.68 12.72
N LEU A 163 -18.16 -20.45 13.50
CA LEU A 163 -18.33 -19.22 14.28
C LEU A 163 -17.18 -19.04 15.29
N GLN A 164 -16.80 -20.11 15.99
CA GLN A 164 -15.68 -20.10 16.93
C GLN A 164 -14.36 -19.75 16.24
N LYS A 165 -14.06 -20.39 15.10
CA LYS A 165 -12.84 -20.07 14.30
C LYS A 165 -12.79 -18.60 13.88
N TYR A 166 -13.93 -18.01 13.50
CA TYR A 166 -13.99 -16.58 13.16
C TYR A 166 -13.74 -15.67 14.37
N GLN A 167 -14.28 -16.01 15.54
CA GLN A 167 -14.06 -15.27 16.77
C GLN A 167 -12.59 -15.33 17.20
N GLU A 168 -11.98 -16.51 17.17
CA GLU A 168 -10.55 -16.69 17.47
C GLU A 168 -9.68 -15.85 16.53
N ARG A 169 -9.99 -15.87 15.22
CA ARG A 169 -9.27 -15.06 14.24
C ARG A 169 -9.45 -13.55 14.49
N GLN A 170 -10.66 -13.12 14.83
CA GLN A 170 -10.93 -11.73 15.19
C GLN A 170 -10.10 -11.31 16.42
N ALA A 171 -10.06 -12.14 17.46
CA ALA A 171 -9.30 -11.88 18.68
C ALA A 171 -7.79 -11.82 18.41
N GLN A 172 -7.26 -12.73 17.58
CA GLN A 172 -5.87 -12.69 17.13
C GLN A 172 -5.54 -11.37 16.42
N LEU A 173 -6.39 -10.93 15.48
CA LEU A 173 -6.19 -9.69 14.74
C LEU A 173 -6.27 -8.45 15.64
N GLN A 174 -7.19 -8.43 16.62
CA GLN A 174 -7.26 -7.38 17.62
C GLN A 174 -6.00 -7.35 18.49
N GLY A 175 -5.47 -8.51 18.88
CA GLY A 175 -4.21 -8.62 19.60
C GLY A 175 -3.02 -8.10 18.79
N LEU A 176 -2.96 -8.40 17.49
CA LEU A 176 -1.92 -7.86 16.60
C LEU A 176 -2.07 -6.35 16.42
N PHE A 177 -3.29 -5.85 16.25
CA PHE A 177 -3.56 -4.42 16.12
C PHE A 177 -3.15 -3.66 17.39
N GLY A 178 -3.45 -4.19 18.59
CA GLY A 178 -3.03 -3.59 19.86
C GLY A 178 -1.52 -3.62 20.11
N ARG A 179 -0.76 -4.44 19.40
CA ARG A 179 0.72 -4.48 19.46
C ARG A 179 1.38 -3.51 18.49
N LEU A 180 0.64 -2.92 17.55
CA LEU A 180 1.20 -1.86 16.71
C LEU A 180 1.44 -0.64 17.59
N GLU A 181 2.70 -0.20 17.67
CA GLU A 181 3.04 1.01 18.41
C GLU A 181 2.27 2.21 17.84
N PRO A 182 1.83 3.15 18.70
CA PRO A 182 1.23 4.38 18.22
C PRO A 182 2.22 5.11 17.32
N THR A 183 1.82 5.37 16.08
CA THR A 183 2.64 6.11 15.12
C THR A 183 2.90 7.51 15.64
N LEU A 184 4.15 7.80 16.00
CA LEU A 184 4.58 9.15 16.32
C LEU A 184 4.45 10.02 15.07
N SER A 185 3.75 11.15 15.18
CA SER A 185 3.60 12.08 14.06
C SER A 185 4.92 12.79 13.81
N LEU A 186 5.65 12.37 12.77
CA LEU A 186 6.82 13.10 12.31
C LEU A 186 6.42 14.38 11.56
N PRO A 187 7.22 15.46 11.63
CA PRO A 187 7.00 16.63 10.78
C PRO A 187 6.94 16.23 9.31
N ARG A 188 5.93 16.74 8.58
CA ARG A 188 5.74 16.44 7.16
C ARG A 188 6.91 17.00 6.35
N LEU A 189 7.49 16.17 5.48
CA LEU A 189 8.49 16.64 4.52
C LEU A 189 7.86 17.51 3.45
N THR A 190 8.54 18.61 3.14
CA THR A 190 8.24 19.45 2.00
C THR A 190 8.39 18.65 0.69
N PRO A 191 7.68 19.00 -0.40
CA PRO A 191 7.81 18.30 -1.68
C PRO A 191 9.26 18.26 -2.20
N LEU A 192 10.01 19.36 -2.00
CA LEU A 192 11.41 19.45 -2.36
C LEU A 192 12.28 18.46 -1.58
N GLU A 193 12.08 18.32 -0.26
CA GLU A 193 12.80 17.35 0.55
C GLU A 193 12.48 15.91 0.15
N ARG A 194 11.22 15.61 -0.22
CA ARG A 194 10.86 14.28 -0.73
C ARG A 194 11.60 13.96 -2.02
N ALA A 195 11.66 14.91 -2.95
CA ALA A 195 12.40 14.76 -4.22
C ALA A 195 13.91 14.58 -3.97
N LYS A 196 14.50 15.40 -3.09
CA LYS A 196 15.91 15.27 -2.68
C LYS A 196 16.19 13.92 -2.05
N GLY A 197 15.39 13.52 -1.06
CA GLY A 197 15.55 12.23 -0.38
C GLY A 197 15.43 11.05 -1.33
N PHE A 198 14.56 11.13 -2.35
CA PHE A 198 14.47 10.12 -3.41
C PHE A 198 15.76 10.08 -4.24
N ALA A 199 16.20 11.21 -4.78
CA ALA A 199 17.42 11.28 -5.60
C ALA A 199 18.66 10.78 -4.84
N PHE A 200 18.83 11.18 -3.58
CA PHE A 200 19.94 10.74 -2.73
C PHE A 200 19.86 9.25 -2.41
N SER A 201 18.67 8.70 -2.15
CA SER A 201 18.48 7.27 -1.91
C SER A 201 18.81 6.43 -3.16
N SER A 202 18.40 6.88 -4.34
CA SER A 202 18.73 6.25 -5.63
C SER A 202 20.23 6.30 -5.92
N TYR A 203 20.88 7.44 -5.67
CA TYR A 203 22.33 7.59 -5.81
C TYR A 203 23.08 6.66 -4.86
N ALA A 204 22.74 6.66 -3.56
CA ALA A 204 23.35 5.81 -2.55
C ALA A 204 23.24 4.32 -2.90
N THR A 205 22.08 3.90 -3.41
CA THR A 205 21.84 2.50 -3.82
C THR A 205 22.68 2.12 -5.03
N THR A 206 22.80 3.01 -6.01
CA THR A 206 23.64 2.80 -7.21
C THR A 206 25.12 2.78 -6.86
N ALA A 207 25.59 3.70 -6.01
CA ALA A 207 26.97 3.75 -5.54
C ALA A 207 27.33 2.50 -4.72
N ALA A 208 26.43 2.01 -3.86
CA ALA A 208 26.62 0.77 -3.12
C ALA A 208 26.72 -0.45 -4.06
N ALA A 209 25.85 -0.53 -5.08
CA ALA A 209 25.89 -1.60 -6.07
C ALA A 209 27.18 -1.56 -6.91
N ALA A 210 27.62 -0.37 -7.34
CA ALA A 210 28.86 -0.20 -8.10
C ALA A 210 30.09 -0.64 -7.30
N ASN A 211 30.15 -0.35 -6.00
CA ASN A 211 31.25 -0.83 -5.16
C ASN A 211 31.21 -2.34 -4.96
N LYS A 212 30.04 -2.94 -4.76
CA LYS A 212 29.92 -4.41 -4.71
C LYS A 212 30.42 -5.08 -5.99
N LEU A 213 30.12 -4.49 -7.17
CA LEU A 213 30.62 -4.98 -8.45
C LEU A 213 32.14 -4.82 -8.56
N LYS A 214 32.68 -3.68 -8.12
CA LYS A 214 34.14 -3.47 -8.06
C LYS A 214 34.83 -4.52 -7.20
N ASP A 215 34.28 -4.85 -6.05
CA ASP A 215 34.83 -5.85 -5.13
C ASP A 215 34.76 -7.27 -5.73
N GLN A 216 33.70 -7.57 -6.50
CA GLN A 216 33.50 -8.87 -7.15
C GLN A 216 34.40 -9.09 -8.37
N LEU A 217 34.69 -8.06 -9.15
CA LEU A 217 35.50 -8.19 -10.38
C LEU A 217 37.01 -8.35 -10.09
N GLY A 218 37.47 -8.15 -8.86
CA GLY A 218 38.89 -8.16 -8.53
C GLY A 218 39.65 -7.01 -9.19
N GLN A 219 40.85 -6.70 -8.69
CA GLN A 219 41.64 -5.55 -9.14
C GLN A 219 42.18 -5.66 -10.59
N ASP A 220 42.05 -6.81 -11.25
CA ASP A 220 42.86 -7.16 -12.44
C ASP A 220 42.07 -7.38 -13.75
N GLY A 221 40.79 -6.99 -13.84
CA GLY A 221 39.98 -7.21 -15.05
C GLY A 221 39.38 -5.94 -15.68
N PRO A 222 39.59 -5.65 -16.99
CA PRO A 222 38.90 -4.56 -17.68
C PRO A 222 37.40 -4.88 -17.78
N ALA A 223 36.54 -4.00 -17.28
CA ALA A 223 35.13 -4.26 -16.99
C ALA A 223 34.18 -4.02 -18.19
N PRO A 224 33.65 -5.06 -18.88
CA PRO A 224 32.64 -4.93 -19.94
C PRO A 224 31.22 -4.64 -19.41
N VAL A 225 30.96 -4.79 -18.11
CA VAL A 225 29.58 -4.74 -17.56
C VAL A 225 29.08 -3.30 -17.37
N LEU A 226 29.98 -2.31 -17.26
CA LEU A 226 29.62 -0.90 -17.11
C LEU A 226 28.99 -0.28 -18.37
N GLU A 227 29.32 -0.79 -19.56
CA GLU A 227 28.70 -0.35 -20.82
C GLU A 227 27.22 -0.77 -20.89
N SER A 228 26.90 -1.99 -20.44
CA SER A 228 25.54 -2.54 -20.44
C SER A 228 24.59 -1.77 -19.51
N ALA A 229 25.08 -1.32 -18.36
CA ALA A 229 24.27 -0.52 -17.43
C ALA A 229 24.02 0.90 -17.96
N ARG A 230 25.01 1.52 -18.60
CA ARG A 230 24.86 2.84 -19.23
C ARG A 230 23.85 2.82 -20.38
N SER A 231 23.82 1.77 -21.19
CA SER A 231 22.87 1.65 -22.31
C SER A 231 21.41 1.47 -21.85
N ALA A 232 21.19 0.78 -20.72
CA ALA A 232 19.87 0.63 -20.13
C ALA A 232 19.31 1.98 -19.64
N PHE A 233 20.12 2.82 -18.99
CA PHE A 233 19.66 4.13 -18.51
C PHE A 233 19.41 5.14 -19.64
N THR A 234 20.23 5.16 -20.69
CA THR A 234 20.01 6.06 -21.84
C THR A 234 18.74 5.71 -22.61
N SER A 235 18.38 4.42 -22.71
CA SER A 235 17.12 4.00 -23.33
C SER A 235 15.88 4.42 -22.55
N PHE A 236 15.96 4.51 -21.21
CA PHE A 236 14.87 5.01 -20.38
C PHE A 236 14.70 6.53 -20.48
N ALA A 237 15.79 7.29 -20.43
CA ALA A 237 15.77 8.75 -20.59
C ALA A 237 15.17 9.17 -21.94
N SER A 238 15.46 8.42 -23.01
CA SER A 238 14.93 8.68 -24.35
C SER A 238 13.41 8.53 -24.45
N ARG A 239 12.80 7.65 -23.64
CA ARG A 239 11.34 7.46 -23.60
C ARG A 239 10.63 8.57 -22.83
N LEU A 240 11.29 9.13 -21.82
CA LEU A 240 10.71 10.22 -21.03
C LEU A 240 10.64 11.52 -21.84
N SER A 241 11.69 11.84 -22.61
CA SER A 241 11.72 13.05 -23.44
C SER A 241 10.73 13.02 -24.62
N ARG A 242 10.32 11.84 -25.09
CA ARG A 242 9.40 11.70 -26.23
C ARG A 242 7.93 11.96 -25.86
N ARG A 243 7.58 11.99 -24.58
CA ARG A 243 6.20 12.17 -24.10
C ARG A 243 5.79 13.64 -23.94
N GLY A 244 6.73 14.59 -24.05
CA GLY A 244 6.49 16.02 -23.79
C GLY A 244 6.04 16.88 -24.99
N TYR A 245 5.96 16.34 -26.21
CA TYR A 245 5.62 17.12 -27.42
C TYR A 245 4.40 16.56 -28.16
N ALA A 246 3.37 16.13 -27.43
CA ALA A 246 2.05 15.95 -28.03
C ALA A 246 1.35 17.31 -28.05
N GLU A 247 1.56 18.05 -29.14
CA GLU A 247 0.87 19.28 -29.45
C GLU A 247 -0.64 18.99 -29.56
N PRO A 248 -1.52 19.69 -28.81
CA PRO A 248 -2.97 19.48 -28.92
C PRO A 248 -3.47 20.09 -30.24
N ALA A 249 -4.18 19.28 -31.02
CA ALA A 249 -4.91 19.70 -32.23
C ALA A 249 -6.27 20.32 -31.89
#